data_AF-A0A956DV09-F1
#
_entry.id   AF-A0A956DV09-F1
#
_cell.length_a   1.000
_cell.length_b   1.000
_cell.length_c   1.000
_cell.angle_alpha   90.00
_cell.angle_beta   90.00
_cell.angle_gamma   90.00
#
_symmetry.space_group_name_H-M   'P 1'
#
loop_
_entity.id
_entity.type
_entity.pdbx_description
1 polymer ?
#
loop_
_entity_poly.entity_id
_entity_poly.type
_entity_poly.pdbx_seq_one_letter_code
_entity_poly.pdbx_strand_id
1 'polypeptide(L)'
;EPEHHDLCRLEWARNEALLAPDPVGIAAVTEVDPCGFADSVLRFVPSLSVLEVAPTALVALGDDLDPIQAEAPALPVVVWRRGYAVRHAHLAPDEAGALADARRGATLAEVLARFPADDAGVARAFDILRGWFQRRLIEAIERRS
;
A
#
# COMPACT_ATOMS: atom_id res chain seq x y z
N GLU A 1 -4.25 -19.58 19.46
CA GLU A 1 -2.86 -19.09 19.32
C GLU A 1 -2.85 -17.88 18.40
N PRO A 2 -2.04 -16.84 18.68
CA PRO A 2 -2.03 -15.59 17.92
C PRO A 2 -1.80 -15.78 16.41
N GLU A 3 -1.08 -16.82 16.01
CA GLU A 3 -0.81 -17.17 14.61
C GLU A 3 -2.09 -17.48 13.81
N HIS A 4 -3.03 -18.22 14.41
CA HIS A 4 -4.32 -18.52 13.79
C HIS A 4 -5.21 -17.27 13.66
N HIS A 5 -5.07 -16.32 14.58
CA HIS A 5 -5.84 -15.08 14.56
C HIS A 5 -5.40 -14.18 13.41
N ASP A 6 -4.09 -14.01 13.20
CA ASP A 6 -3.59 -13.18 12.09
C ASP A 6 -3.83 -13.81 10.72
N LEU A 7 -3.76 -15.14 10.60
CA LEU A 7 -4.19 -15.84 9.38
C LEU A 7 -5.67 -15.57 9.08
N CYS A 8 -6.55 -15.70 10.07
CA CYS A 8 -7.97 -15.37 9.91
C CYS A 8 -8.19 -13.91 9.51
N ARG A 9 -7.45 -12.95 10.09
CA ARG A 9 -7.54 -11.52 9.71
C ARG A 9 -7.12 -11.29 8.26
N LEU A 10 -6.04 -11.96 7.83
CA LEU A 10 -5.54 -11.82 6.47
C LEU A 10 -6.50 -12.43 5.44
N GLU A 11 -7.02 -13.63 5.70
CA GLU A 11 -8.05 -14.26 4.86
C GLU A 11 -9.35 -13.44 4.82
N TRP A 12 -9.74 -12.86 5.96
CA TRP A 12 -10.88 -11.96 6.02
C TRP A 12 -10.68 -10.72 5.14
N ALA A 13 -9.54 -10.04 5.26
CA ALA A 13 -9.24 -8.89 4.41
C ALA A 13 -9.13 -9.26 2.92
N ARG A 14 -8.67 -10.46 2.59
CA ARG A 14 -8.68 -10.99 1.21
C ARG A 14 -10.12 -11.15 0.69
N ASN A 15 -11.04 -11.66 1.50
CA ASN A 15 -12.45 -11.75 1.15
C ASN A 15 -13.12 -10.36 1.03
N GLU A 16 -12.81 -9.44 1.93
CA GLU A 16 -13.30 -8.05 1.83
C GLU A 16 -12.81 -7.37 0.55
N ALA A 17 -11.54 -7.55 0.19
CA ALA A 17 -10.99 -7.04 -1.06
C ALA A 17 -11.70 -7.64 -2.29
N LEU A 18 -12.05 -8.93 -2.25
CA LEU A 18 -12.82 -9.58 -3.31
C LEU A 18 -14.21 -8.97 -3.49
N LEU A 19 -14.89 -8.69 -2.38
CA LEU A 19 -16.28 -8.19 -2.34
C LEU A 19 -16.40 -6.66 -2.42
N ALA A 20 -15.29 -5.95 -2.28
CA ALA A 20 -15.27 -4.49 -2.35
C ALA A 20 -15.86 -3.97 -3.67
N PRO A 21 -16.48 -2.77 -3.66
CA PRO A 21 -16.94 -2.11 -4.88
C PRO A 21 -15.81 -1.96 -5.91
N ASP A 22 -16.17 -1.99 -7.18
CA ASP A 22 -15.24 -1.61 -8.24
C ASP A 22 -14.83 -0.14 -8.08
N PRO A 23 -13.54 0.18 -8.25
CA PRO A 23 -13.12 1.57 -8.28
C PRO A 23 -13.71 2.27 -9.51
N VAL A 24 -14.02 3.56 -9.38
CA VAL A 24 -14.53 4.40 -10.47
C VAL A 24 -13.52 4.54 -11.61
N GLY A 25 -12.23 4.47 -11.27
CA GLY A 25 -11.12 4.54 -12.22
C GLY A 25 -9.85 3.95 -11.62
N ILE A 26 -8.78 3.91 -12.42
CA ILE A 26 -7.43 3.60 -11.93
C ILE A 26 -6.53 4.69 -12.48
N ALA A 27 -5.99 5.51 -11.59
CA ALA A 27 -5.14 6.63 -11.98
C ALA A 27 -3.87 6.13 -12.68
N ALA A 28 -3.54 6.76 -13.79
CA ALA A 28 -2.27 6.59 -14.48
C ALA A 28 -1.27 7.70 -14.08
N VAL A 29 0.02 7.38 -14.17
CA VAL A 29 1.10 8.38 -13.94
C VAL A 29 0.94 9.60 -14.85
N THR A 30 0.36 9.42 -16.04
CA THR A 30 0.10 10.50 -17.01
C THR A 30 -0.98 11.50 -16.56
N GLU A 31 -1.77 11.16 -15.54
CA GLU A 31 -2.80 12.07 -14.98
C GLU A 31 -2.22 13.02 -13.93
N VAL A 32 -0.95 12.80 -13.53
CA VAL A 32 -0.24 13.71 -12.62
C VAL A 32 0.00 15.03 -13.33
N ASP A 33 -0.62 16.10 -12.83
CA ASP A 33 -0.30 17.47 -13.21
C ASP A 33 1.05 17.87 -12.58
N PRO A 34 2.11 18.12 -13.36
CA PRO A 34 3.41 18.50 -12.81
C PRO A 34 3.37 19.77 -11.97
N CYS A 35 2.49 20.72 -12.31
CA CYS A 35 2.36 21.98 -11.59
C CYS A 35 1.62 21.83 -10.26
N GLY A 36 0.73 20.84 -10.15
CA GLY A 36 -0.07 20.55 -8.97
C GLY A 36 0.40 19.33 -8.17
N PHE A 37 1.51 18.71 -8.56
CA PHE A 37 1.96 17.43 -7.99
C PHE A 37 2.12 17.50 -6.47
N ALA A 38 2.82 18.52 -5.96
CA ALA A 38 3.10 18.68 -4.54
C ALA A 38 1.82 18.75 -3.68
N ASP A 39 0.77 19.40 -4.18
CA ASP A 39 -0.50 19.62 -3.48
C ASP A 39 -1.55 18.54 -3.78
N SER A 40 -1.21 17.55 -4.60
CA SER A 40 -2.12 16.46 -4.96
C SER A 40 -2.29 15.49 -3.79
N VAL A 41 -3.48 14.94 -3.65
CA VAL A 41 -3.84 13.89 -2.69
C VAL A 41 -4.24 12.65 -3.48
N LEU A 42 -3.88 11.47 -2.95
CA LEU A 42 -4.20 10.20 -3.58
C LEU A 42 -5.48 9.61 -2.98
N ARG A 43 -6.43 9.27 -3.83
CA ARG A 43 -7.56 8.42 -3.47
C ARG A 43 -7.25 6.98 -3.87
N PHE A 44 -7.31 6.06 -2.91
CA PHE A 44 -6.98 4.66 -3.14
C PHE A 44 -8.22 3.84 -3.50
N VAL A 45 -8.00 2.69 -4.15
CA VAL A 45 -9.08 1.78 -4.54
C VAL A 45 -9.87 1.28 -3.31
N PRO A 46 -11.20 1.08 -3.41
CA PRO A 46 -12.03 0.65 -2.28
C PRO A 46 -11.61 -0.70 -1.68
N SER A 47 -11.00 -1.57 -2.50
CA SER A 47 -10.50 -2.88 -2.07
C SER A 47 -9.21 -2.83 -1.24
N LEU A 48 -8.61 -1.66 -1.04
CA LEU A 48 -7.32 -1.52 -0.36
C LEU A 48 -7.46 -1.61 1.15
N SER A 49 -6.86 -2.64 1.72
CA SER A 49 -6.68 -2.83 3.17
C SER A 49 -5.19 -2.89 3.51
N VAL A 50 -4.84 -2.41 4.70
CA VAL A 50 -3.49 -2.49 5.26
C VAL A 50 -3.60 -3.07 6.66
N LEU A 51 -2.84 -4.11 6.95
CA LEU A 51 -2.85 -4.83 8.21
C LEU A 51 -1.42 -5.05 8.71
N GLU A 52 -1.24 -5.14 10.02
CA GLU A 52 -0.05 -5.74 10.62
C GLU A 52 -0.38 -7.21 10.93
N VAL A 53 0.44 -8.13 10.43
CA VAL A 53 0.28 -9.59 10.60
C VAL A 53 1.60 -10.26 10.96
N ALA A 54 1.56 -11.29 11.78
CA ALA A 54 2.74 -12.12 12.06
C ALA A 54 3.29 -12.80 10.77
N PRO A 55 4.62 -12.96 10.63
CA PRO A 55 5.21 -13.67 9.49
C PRO A 55 4.68 -15.09 9.28
N THR A 56 4.34 -15.80 10.36
CA THR A 56 3.78 -17.16 10.30
C THR A 56 2.46 -17.24 9.54
N ALA A 57 1.63 -16.19 9.61
CA ALA A 57 0.38 -16.11 8.84
C ALA A 57 0.64 -15.99 7.32
N LEU A 58 1.71 -15.31 6.92
CA LEU A 58 2.10 -15.17 5.51
C LEU A 58 2.69 -16.48 4.97
N VAL A 59 3.55 -17.13 5.76
CA VAL A 59 4.09 -18.46 5.43
C VAL A 59 2.97 -19.49 5.26
N ALA A 60 1.92 -19.43 6.10
CA ALA A 60 0.75 -20.30 5.98
C ALA A 60 -0.04 -20.08 4.67
N LEU A 61 0.03 -18.89 4.06
CA LEU A 61 -0.51 -18.60 2.73
C LEU A 61 0.44 -18.94 1.57
N GLY A 62 1.64 -19.45 1.88
CA GLY A 62 2.64 -19.84 0.90
C GLY A 62 3.59 -18.73 0.47
N ASP A 63 3.68 -17.63 1.23
CA ASP A 63 4.71 -16.61 0.98
C ASP A 63 6.09 -17.14 1.40
N ASP A 64 7.10 -16.84 0.59
CA ASP A 64 8.50 -17.08 0.90
C ASP A 64 9.10 -15.80 1.49
N LEU A 65 9.44 -15.85 2.79
CA LEU A 65 9.98 -14.72 3.53
C LEU A 65 11.48 -14.90 3.74
N ASP A 66 12.24 -13.82 3.61
CA ASP A 66 13.65 -13.85 3.98
C ASP A 66 13.83 -14.00 5.51
N PRO A 67 15.03 -14.35 6.00
CA PRO A 67 15.26 -14.55 7.43
C PRO A 67 14.94 -13.32 8.29
N ILE A 68 15.19 -12.11 7.79
CA ILE A 68 14.93 -10.86 8.52
C ILE A 68 13.42 -10.66 8.66
N GLN A 69 12.66 -10.95 7.61
CA GLN A 69 11.21 -10.88 7.60
C GLN A 69 10.58 -11.95 8.50
N ALA A 70 11.12 -13.17 8.48
CA ALA A 70 10.61 -14.29 9.29
C ALA A 70 10.76 -14.05 10.81
N GLU A 71 11.75 -13.27 11.22
CA GLU A 71 12.01 -12.92 12.63
C GLU A 71 11.26 -11.66 13.11
N ALA A 72 10.59 -10.93 12.22
CA ALA A 72 9.86 -9.71 12.58
C ALA A 72 8.64 -10.03 13.48
N PRO A 73 8.31 -9.17 14.46
CA PRO A 73 7.13 -9.39 15.31
C PRO A 73 5.82 -9.27 14.54
N ALA A 74 5.77 -8.37 13.56
CA ALA A 74 4.69 -8.21 12.60
C ALA A 74 5.25 -7.54 11.34
N LEU A 75 4.58 -7.76 10.21
CA LEU A 75 4.87 -7.12 8.95
C LEU A 75 3.62 -6.36 8.47
N PRO A 76 3.79 -5.11 7.97
CA PRO A 76 2.72 -4.40 7.31
C PRO A 76 2.43 -5.11 5.98
N VAL A 77 1.18 -5.48 5.77
CA VAL A 77 0.70 -6.17 4.58
C VAL A 77 -0.42 -5.37 3.97
N VAL A 78 -0.27 -5.10 2.67
CA VAL A 78 -1.32 -4.52 1.85
C VAL A 78 -2.09 -5.64 1.17
N VAL A 79 -3.41 -5.58 1.23
CA VAL A 79 -4.34 -6.49 0.54
C VAL A 79 -5.20 -5.65 -0.40
N TRP A 80 -5.34 -6.08 -1.64
CA TRP A 80 -6.13 -5.36 -2.64
C TRP A 80 -6.63 -6.29 -3.74
N ARG A 81 -7.54 -5.79 -4.57
CA ARG A 81 -8.03 -6.51 -5.74
C ARG A 81 -7.56 -5.83 -7.02
N ARG A 82 -7.03 -6.62 -7.96
CA ARG A 82 -6.70 -6.19 -9.32
C ARG A 82 -7.53 -7.00 -10.33
N GLY A 83 -8.59 -6.39 -10.85
CA GLY A 83 -9.60 -7.10 -11.65
C GLY A 83 -10.36 -8.08 -10.75
N TYR A 84 -10.32 -9.37 -11.06
CA TYR A 84 -10.93 -10.44 -10.24
C TYR A 84 -9.94 -11.17 -9.32
N ALA A 85 -8.67 -10.74 -9.30
CA ALA A 85 -7.63 -11.39 -8.50
C ALA A 85 -7.34 -10.57 -7.23
N VAL A 86 -7.55 -11.20 -6.07
CA VAL A 86 -7.07 -10.68 -4.80
C VAL A 86 -5.56 -10.87 -4.73
N ARG A 87 -4.87 -9.84 -4.26
CA ARG A 87 -3.42 -9.79 -4.09
C ARG A 87 -3.13 -9.34 -2.66
N HIS A 88 -2.02 -9.82 -2.13
CA HIS A 88 -1.41 -9.26 -0.94
C HIS A 88 0.10 -9.12 -1.17
N ALA A 89 0.73 -8.24 -0.40
CA ALA A 89 2.18 -8.08 -0.36
C ALA A 89 2.57 -7.43 0.97
N HIS A 90 3.71 -7.83 1.53
CA HIS A 90 4.30 -7.07 2.62
C HIS A 90 4.87 -5.75 2.10
N LEU A 91 4.89 -4.74 2.96
CA LEU A 91 5.48 -3.43 2.72
C LEU A 91 6.74 -3.29 3.56
N ALA A 92 7.67 -2.47 3.09
CA ALA A 92 8.72 -1.99 3.99
C ALA A 92 8.12 -0.97 4.99
N PRO A 93 8.69 -0.81 6.20
CA PRO A 93 8.14 0.09 7.22
C PRO A 93 7.99 1.56 6.76
N ASP A 94 8.91 2.03 5.92
CA ASP A 94 8.88 3.38 5.35
C ASP A 94 7.71 3.56 4.36
N GLU A 95 7.50 2.58 3.48
CA GLU A 95 6.38 2.51 2.54
C GLU A 95 5.03 2.41 3.27
N ALA A 96 4.94 1.58 4.31
CA ALA A 96 3.73 1.45 5.13
C ALA A 96 3.36 2.78 5.80
N GLY A 97 4.35 3.49 6.34
CA GLY A 97 4.16 4.82 6.93
C GLY A 97 3.68 5.85 5.89
N ALA A 98 4.33 5.89 4.72
CA ALA A 98 3.96 6.78 3.62
C ALA A 98 2.54 6.50 3.11
N LEU A 99 2.16 5.22 2.98
CA LEU A 99 0.83 4.81 2.57
C LEU A 99 -0.23 5.21 3.61
N ALA A 100 0.09 5.08 4.91
CA ALA A 100 -0.80 5.49 5.99
C ALA A 100 -1.02 7.01 6.05
N ASP A 101 -0.01 7.83 5.73
CA ASP A 101 -0.15 9.28 5.57
C ASP A 101 -1.05 9.60 4.36
N ALA A 102 -0.74 9.01 3.20
CA ALA A 102 -1.50 9.23 1.97
C ALA A 102 -2.99 8.87 2.14
N ARG A 103 -3.29 7.73 2.78
CA ARG A 103 -4.67 7.30 3.08
C ARG A 103 -5.41 8.22 4.04
N ARG A 104 -4.69 9.01 4.86
CA ARG A 104 -5.27 10.04 5.73
C ARG A 104 -5.50 11.37 5.02
N GLY A 105 -5.22 11.43 3.71
CA GLY A 105 -5.40 12.63 2.90
C GLY A 105 -4.20 13.57 2.92
N ALA A 106 -3.02 13.08 3.32
CA ALA A 106 -1.79 13.85 3.19
C ALA A 106 -1.49 14.15 1.71
N THR A 107 -0.93 15.32 1.44
CA THR A 107 -0.48 15.68 0.08
C THR A 107 0.74 14.87 -0.31
N LEU A 108 1.04 14.79 -1.62
CA LEU A 108 2.25 14.14 -2.09
C LEU A 108 3.50 14.80 -1.53
N ALA A 109 3.53 16.13 -1.33
CA ALA A 109 4.65 16.79 -0.65
C ALA A 109 4.81 16.30 0.80
N GLU A 110 3.72 16.17 1.56
CA GLU A 110 3.74 15.67 2.94
C GLU A 110 4.19 14.20 2.99
N VAL A 111 3.73 13.36 2.06
CA VAL A 111 4.12 11.94 1.94
C VAL A 111 5.61 11.81 1.57
N LEU A 112 6.09 12.62 0.63
CA LEU A 112 7.47 12.59 0.17
C LEU A 112 8.46 13.15 1.21
N ALA A 113 8.01 14.08 2.06
CA ALA A 113 8.81 14.63 3.16
C ALA A 113 9.22 13.58 4.22
N ARG A 114 8.62 12.39 4.17
CA ARG A 114 8.97 11.25 5.03
C ARG A 114 10.33 10.64 4.70
N PHE A 115 10.85 10.91 3.52
CA PHE A 115 12.13 10.40 3.04
C PHE A 115 13.23 11.47 3.17
N PRO A 116 14.50 11.09 3.39
CA PRO A 116 15.61 12.03 3.36
C PRO A 116 15.66 12.81 2.05
N ALA A 117 16.01 14.09 2.10
CA ALA A 117 16.14 14.97 0.93
C ALA A 117 17.46 14.75 0.16
N ASP A 118 18.07 13.57 0.28
CA ASP A 118 19.23 13.15 -0.50
C ASP A 118 18.79 12.31 -1.71
N ASP A 119 19.71 12.06 -2.63
CA ASP A 119 19.41 11.35 -3.88
C ASP A 119 18.80 9.95 -3.63
N ALA A 120 19.23 9.28 -2.56
CA ALA A 120 18.76 7.93 -2.20
C ALA A 120 17.33 7.96 -1.65
N GLY A 121 17.01 8.90 -0.77
CA GLY A 121 15.68 9.10 -0.22
C GLY A 121 14.69 9.54 -1.29
N VAL A 122 15.09 10.44 -2.18
CA VAL A 122 14.28 10.86 -3.33
C VAL A 122 14.00 9.66 -4.25
N ALA A 123 15.02 8.89 -4.63
CA ALA A 123 14.84 7.70 -5.45
C ALA A 123 13.89 6.69 -4.79
N ARG A 124 14.06 6.45 -3.48
CA ARG A 124 13.20 5.55 -2.70
C ARG A 124 11.73 6.01 -2.69
N ALA A 125 11.50 7.31 -2.50
CA ALA A 125 10.16 7.87 -2.47
C ALA A 125 9.44 7.71 -3.83
N PHE A 126 10.16 7.96 -4.94
CA PHE A 126 9.64 7.73 -6.28
C PHE A 126 9.40 6.25 -6.58
N ASP A 127 10.27 5.36 -6.10
CA ASP A 127 10.09 3.91 -6.26
C ASP A 127 8.81 3.41 -5.58
N ILE A 128 8.51 3.93 -4.39
CA ILE A 128 7.28 3.63 -3.67
C ILE A 128 6.05 4.11 -4.45
N LEU A 129 6.04 5.38 -4.88
CA LEU A 129 4.94 5.92 -5.69
C LEU A 129 4.73 5.12 -6.97
N ARG A 130 5.83 4.82 -7.68
CA ARG A 130 5.80 3.97 -8.87
C ARG A 130 5.22 2.59 -8.55
N GLY A 131 5.60 2.00 -7.42
CA GLY A 131 5.05 0.74 -6.94
C GLY A 131 3.53 0.79 -6.73
N TRP A 132 3.00 1.88 -6.16
CA TRP A 132 1.56 2.05 -5.97
C TRP A 132 0.81 2.14 -7.30
N PHE A 133 1.33 2.88 -8.29
CA PHE A 133 0.76 2.92 -9.65
C PHE A 133 0.82 1.54 -10.33
N GLN A 134 1.95 0.84 -10.27
CA GLN A 134 2.12 -0.48 -10.89
C GLN A 134 1.20 -1.55 -10.29
N ARG A 135 1.00 -1.49 -8.97
CA ARG A 135 0.05 -2.36 -8.25
C ARG A 135 -1.41 -1.94 -8.47
N ARG A 136 -1.67 -0.78 -9.08
CA ARG A 136 -2.99 -0.17 -9.32
C ARG A 136 -3.75 0.11 -8.02
N LEU A 137 -3.05 0.66 -7.04
CA LEU A 137 -3.65 0.98 -5.73
C LEU A 137 -4.42 2.31 -5.75
N ILE A 138 -4.16 3.18 -6.74
CA ILE A 138 -4.67 4.55 -6.80
C ILE A 138 -5.89 4.57 -7.74
N GLU A 139 -7.03 4.99 -7.20
CA GLU A 139 -8.26 5.21 -7.95
C GLU A 139 -8.25 6.58 -8.65
N ALA A 140 -7.83 7.63 -7.95
CA ALA A 140 -7.81 9.00 -8.47
C ALA A 140 -6.71 9.85 -7.82
N ILE A 141 -6.33 10.92 -8.53
CA ILE A 141 -5.44 11.99 -8.04
C ILE A 141 -6.28 13.25 -7.94
N GLU A 142 -6.36 13.82 -6.74
CA GLU A 142 -7.23 14.95 -6.44
C GLU A 142 -6.38 16.16 -6.03
N ARG A 143 -6.85 17.38 -6.31
CA ARG A 143 -6.23 18.58 -5.73
C ARG A 143 -6.85 18.85 -4.37
N ARG A 144 -6.03 19.14 -3.37
CA ARG A 144 -6.49 19.64 -2.08
C ARG A 144 -7.20 20.98 -2.32
N SER A 145 -8.50 21.02 -2.02
CA SER A 145 -9.33 22.23 -2.13
C SER A 145 -9.05 23.20 -0.99
#